data_AF-A0A0L6VNR5-F1
#
_entry.id   AF-A0A0L6VNR5-F1
#
_cell.length_a   1.000
_cell.length_b   1.000
_cell.length_c   1.000
_cell.angle_alpha   90.00
_cell.angle_beta   90.00
_cell.angle_gamma   90.00
#
_symmetry.space_group_name_H-M   'P 1'
#
loop_
_entity.id
_entity.type
_entity.pdbx_description
1 polymer ?
#
loop_
_entity_poly.entity_id
_entity_poly.type
_entity_poly.pdbx_seq_one_letter_code
_entity_poly.pdbx_strand_id
1 'polypeptide(L)'
;MHYAATWSQTDRMRVFKAEGVVFDEFLDEFRCSFFDHNRQHNAEVALQSLCQSGTVSAYTQEFNLHARTVGWANTPQMSLYQHGLKENFQLSVVMSNIEFTSLRNMQAMALKAGQKIEGIQNSRILD
;
A
#
# COMPACT_ATOMS: atom_id res chain seq x y z
N MET A 1 -1.35 18.50 14.08
CA MET A 1 -1.45 19.15 12.75
C MET A 1 -0.76 20.50 12.80
N HIS A 2 0.46 20.61 12.27
CA HIS A 2 1.23 21.87 12.17
C HIS A 2 1.88 22.04 10.77
N TYR A 3 1.36 21.34 9.76
CA TYR A 3 1.92 21.29 8.39
C TYR A 3 1.25 22.30 7.43
N ALA A 4 0.78 23.45 7.93
CA ALA A 4 -0.09 24.30 7.12
C ALA A 4 0.60 25.20 6.07
N ALA A 5 1.94 25.38 6.04
CA ALA A 5 2.67 25.99 4.90
C ALA A 5 4.19 26.15 5.12
N THR A 6 4.95 25.06 5.33
CA THR A 6 6.43 25.16 5.29
C THR A 6 6.94 25.15 3.85
N TRP A 7 6.30 24.36 2.97
CA TRP A 7 6.75 24.17 1.59
C TRP A 7 6.70 25.48 0.77
N SER A 8 5.66 26.31 0.93
CA SER A 8 5.52 27.58 0.21
C SER A 8 6.17 28.78 0.90
N GLN A 9 6.94 28.57 1.98
CA GLN A 9 7.50 29.67 2.76
C GLN A 9 8.48 30.54 1.96
N THR A 10 9.29 29.91 1.11
CA THR A 10 10.27 30.60 0.24
C THR A 10 9.57 31.45 -0.82
N ASP A 11 8.66 30.87 -1.59
CA ASP A 11 7.96 31.60 -2.66
C ASP A 11 7.02 32.69 -2.14
N ARG A 12 6.34 32.42 -1.02
CA ARG A 12 5.58 33.45 -0.31
C ARG A 12 6.47 34.64 0.04
N MET A 13 7.68 34.40 0.54
CA MET A 13 8.62 35.47 0.89
C MET A 13 9.15 36.21 -0.35
N ARG A 14 9.36 35.52 -1.47
CA ARG A 14 9.73 36.15 -2.77
C ARG A 14 8.63 37.06 -3.30
N VAL A 15 7.38 36.61 -3.28
CA VAL A 15 6.21 37.43 -3.67
C VAL A 15 6.09 38.67 -2.78
N PHE A 16 6.26 38.54 -1.47
CA PHE A 16 6.27 39.69 -0.55
C PHE A 16 7.41 40.68 -0.82
N LYS A 17 8.55 40.19 -1.33
CA LYS A 17 9.71 41.03 -1.71
C LYS A 17 9.64 41.54 -3.15
N ALA A 18 8.55 41.26 -3.88
CA ALA A 18 8.43 41.53 -5.33
C ALA A 18 9.56 40.88 -6.17
N GLU A 19 10.16 39.81 -5.65
CA GLU A 19 11.07 38.95 -6.40
C GLU A 19 10.24 38.06 -7.34
N GLY A 20 10.71 37.86 -8.58
CA GLY A 20 10.04 37.00 -9.53
C GLY A 20 9.98 35.55 -9.03
N VAL A 21 8.80 34.94 -9.10
CA VAL A 21 8.60 33.50 -8.89
C VAL A 21 8.40 32.85 -10.26
N VAL A 22 9.15 31.80 -10.54
CA VAL A 22 8.97 31.00 -11.75
C VAL A 22 7.70 30.18 -11.56
N PHE A 23 6.64 30.53 -12.30
CA PHE A 23 5.31 29.96 -12.10
C PHE A 23 5.27 28.44 -12.27
N ASP A 24 6.06 27.89 -13.20
CA ASP A 24 6.12 26.44 -13.43
C ASP A 24 6.80 25.69 -12.27
N GLU A 25 7.87 26.25 -11.68
CA GLU A 25 8.53 25.68 -10.48
C GLU A 25 7.58 25.69 -9.28
N PHE A 26 6.85 26.79 -9.09
CA PHE A 26 5.83 26.90 -8.04
C PHE A 26 4.71 25.87 -8.21
N LEU A 27 4.21 25.67 -9.43
CA LEU A 27 3.16 24.67 -9.70
C LEU A 27 3.64 23.24 -9.46
N ASP A 28 4.91 22.96 -9.77
CA ASP A 28 5.52 21.65 -9.52
C ASP A 28 5.65 21.38 -8.01
N GLU A 29 6.22 22.32 -7.26
CA GLU A 29 6.34 22.22 -5.79
C GLU A 29 4.97 22.13 -5.10
N PHE A 30 3.97 22.88 -5.57
CA PHE A 30 2.59 22.81 -5.09
C PHE A 30 2.00 21.41 -5.33
N ARG A 31 2.19 20.84 -6.52
CA ARG A 31 1.70 19.49 -6.86
C ARG A 31 2.37 18.43 -6.00
N CYS A 32 3.69 18.47 -5.84
CA CYS A 32 4.43 17.53 -5.00
C CYS A 32 3.99 17.60 -3.54
N SER A 33 3.79 18.81 -3.00
CA SER A 33 3.46 19.02 -1.59
C SER A 33 2.02 18.64 -1.22
N PHE A 34 1.05 18.93 -2.10
CA PHE A 34 -0.37 18.70 -1.79
C PHE A 34 -0.95 17.43 -2.40
N PHE A 35 -0.47 17.01 -3.57
CA PHE A 35 -1.06 15.89 -4.29
C PHE A 35 -0.21 14.62 -4.14
N ASP A 36 1.08 14.67 -4.47
CA ASP A 36 1.90 13.44 -4.49
C ASP A 36 2.27 12.97 -3.08
N HIS A 37 2.78 13.86 -2.23
CA HIS A 37 3.13 13.49 -0.86
C HIS A 37 1.91 13.03 -0.06
N ASN A 38 0.77 13.69 -0.27
CA ASN A 38 -0.48 13.33 0.38
C ASN A 38 -1.00 11.97 -0.15
N ARG A 39 -0.90 11.69 -1.46
CA ARG A 39 -1.28 10.39 -2.03
C ARG A 39 -0.39 9.26 -1.54
N GLN A 40 0.93 9.46 -1.52
CA GLN A 40 1.86 8.46 -1.01
C GLN A 40 1.59 8.20 0.47
N HIS A 41 1.52 9.25 1.30
CA HIS A 41 1.25 9.10 2.72
C HIS A 41 -0.08 8.39 3.00
N ASN A 42 -1.15 8.77 2.27
CA ASN A 42 -2.45 8.12 2.41
C ASN A 42 -2.40 6.64 1.99
N ALA A 43 -1.63 6.30 0.95
CA ALA A 43 -1.43 4.92 0.55
C ALA A 43 -0.61 4.13 1.58
N GLU A 44 0.41 4.72 2.20
CA GLU A 44 1.18 4.09 3.28
C GLU A 44 0.29 3.80 4.50
N VAL A 45 -0.50 4.78 4.92
CA VAL A 45 -1.45 4.64 6.05
C VAL A 45 -2.48 3.55 5.74
N ALA A 46 -3.09 3.58 4.55
CA ALA A 46 -4.04 2.56 4.12
C ALA A 46 -3.41 1.16 4.15
N LEU A 47 -2.21 1.01 3.57
CA LEU A 47 -1.49 -0.27 3.51
C LEU A 47 -1.14 -0.81 4.91
N GLN A 48 -0.69 0.05 5.82
CA GLN A 48 -0.36 -0.35 7.20
C GLN A 48 -1.58 -0.80 8.01
N SER A 49 -2.74 -0.21 7.74
CA SER A 49 -4.00 -0.56 8.40
C SER A 49 -4.74 -1.74 7.75
N LEU A 50 -4.27 -2.22 6.60
CA LEU A 50 -5.01 -3.18 5.79
C LEU A 50 -4.92 -4.59 6.37
N CYS A 51 -6.06 -5.10 6.83
CA CYS A 51 -6.24 -6.48 7.26
C CYS A 51 -7.27 -7.19 6.39
N GLN A 52 -7.10 -8.49 6.19
CA GLN A 52 -8.03 -9.31 5.42
C GLN A 52 -9.38 -9.39 6.13
N SER A 53 -10.39 -8.74 5.56
CA SER A 53 -11.80 -8.84 6.00
C SER A 53 -12.56 -9.94 5.26
N GLY A 54 -12.35 -10.05 3.94
CA GLY A 54 -13.01 -11.01 3.04
C GLY A 54 -12.10 -12.12 2.49
N THR A 55 -12.26 -12.42 1.20
CA THR A 55 -11.46 -13.44 0.50
C THR A 55 -10.00 -12.99 0.35
N VAL A 56 -9.09 -13.95 0.20
CA VAL A 56 -7.67 -13.63 -0.03
C VAL A 56 -7.49 -12.84 -1.34
N SER A 57 -8.33 -13.09 -2.34
CA SER A 57 -8.33 -12.36 -3.61
C SER A 57 -8.63 -10.87 -3.43
N ALA A 58 -9.71 -10.54 -2.72
CA ALA A 58 -10.11 -9.14 -2.47
C ALA A 58 -9.01 -8.40 -1.70
N TYR A 59 -8.49 -9.02 -0.63
CA TYR A 59 -7.38 -8.48 0.14
C TYR A 59 -6.13 -8.22 -0.73
N THR A 60 -5.76 -9.18 -1.58
CA THR A 60 -4.59 -9.05 -2.47
C THR A 60 -4.75 -7.90 -3.46
N GLN A 61 -5.97 -7.69 -3.98
CA GLN A 61 -6.25 -6.59 -4.90
C GLN A 61 -6.14 -5.23 -4.23
N GLU A 62 -6.73 -5.05 -3.04
CA GLU A 62 -6.63 -3.81 -2.27
C GLU A 62 -5.19 -3.53 -1.83
N PHE A 63 -4.46 -4.54 -1.38
CA PHE A 63 -3.05 -4.40 -1.02
C PHE A 63 -2.24 -3.89 -2.22
N ASN A 64 -2.44 -4.47 -3.41
CA ASN A 64 -1.72 -4.08 -4.62
C ASN A 64 -2.08 -2.68 -5.13
N LEU A 65 -3.30 -2.20 -4.88
CA LEU A 65 -3.71 -0.84 -5.21
C LEU A 65 -2.86 0.20 -4.47
N HIS A 66 -2.63 -0.02 -3.18
CA HIS A 66 -1.84 0.88 -2.35
C HIS A 66 -0.33 0.67 -2.52
N ALA A 67 0.11 -0.59 -2.62
CA ALA A 67 1.53 -0.95 -2.75
C ALA A 67 2.21 -0.32 -3.99
N ARG A 68 1.47 -0.18 -5.12
CA ARG A 68 1.96 0.48 -6.34
C ARG A 68 2.26 1.97 -6.14
N THR A 69 1.48 2.64 -5.29
CA THR A 69 1.61 4.07 -5.03
C THR A 69 2.80 4.39 -4.13
N VAL A 70 3.16 3.48 -3.23
CA VAL A 70 4.24 3.70 -2.25
C VAL A 70 5.63 3.26 -2.73
N GLY A 71 5.70 2.37 -3.72
CA GLY A 71 6.98 2.00 -4.35
C GLY A 71 7.99 1.29 -3.43
N TRP A 72 7.55 0.73 -2.31
CA TRP A 72 8.41 0.03 -1.37
C TRP A 72 9.06 -1.22 -1.97
N ALA A 73 10.22 -1.62 -1.42
CA ALA A 73 10.88 -2.87 -1.78
C ALA A 73 10.04 -4.10 -1.39
N ASN A 74 10.33 -5.26 -2.02
CA ASN A 74 9.59 -6.50 -1.76
C ASN A 74 9.60 -6.91 -0.28
N THR A 75 10.74 -6.81 0.41
CA THR A 75 10.88 -7.29 1.80
C THR A 75 9.88 -6.66 2.77
N PRO A 76 9.77 -5.32 2.91
CA PRO A 76 8.77 -4.71 3.80
C PRO A 76 7.33 -5.00 3.33
N GLN A 77 7.08 -5.06 2.02
CA GLN A 77 5.76 -5.39 1.49
C GLN A 77 5.34 -6.83 1.80
N MET A 78 6.25 -7.79 1.72
CA MET A 78 6.00 -9.20 2.04
C MET A 78 5.62 -9.36 3.52
N SER A 79 6.40 -8.76 4.42
CA SER A 79 6.10 -8.83 5.86
C SER A 79 4.74 -8.22 6.19
N LEU A 80 4.42 -7.07 5.59
CA LEU A 80 3.14 -6.40 5.83
C LEU A 80 1.96 -7.18 5.23
N TYR A 81 2.12 -7.70 4.02
CA TYR A 81 1.12 -8.55 3.37
C TYR A 81 0.84 -9.81 4.19
N GLN A 82 1.88 -10.48 4.67
CA GLN A 82 1.73 -11.65 5.53
C GLN A 82 1.00 -11.26 6.83
N HIS A 83 1.38 -10.18 7.48
CA HIS A 83 0.79 -9.77 8.75
C HIS A 83 -0.70 -9.38 8.64
N GLY A 84 -1.12 -8.83 7.51
CA GLY A 84 -2.52 -8.47 7.28
C GLY A 84 -3.44 -9.64 6.92
N LEU A 85 -2.91 -10.81 6.54
CA LEU A 85 -3.73 -12.01 6.26
C LEU A 85 -4.36 -12.57 7.53
N LYS A 86 -5.50 -13.27 7.41
CA LYS A 86 -6.03 -14.07 8.52
C LYS A 86 -5.10 -15.24 8.85
N GLU A 87 -5.08 -15.66 10.12
CA GLU A 87 -4.13 -16.62 10.69
C GLU A 87 -4.02 -17.93 9.88
N ASN A 88 -5.13 -18.49 9.45
CA ASN A 88 -5.15 -19.72 8.65
C ASN A 88 -4.38 -19.59 7.32
N PHE A 89 -4.39 -18.39 6.71
CA PHE A 89 -3.62 -18.11 5.50
C PHE A 89 -2.17 -17.73 5.80
N GLN A 90 -1.93 -17.02 6.91
CA GLN A 90 -0.56 -16.77 7.39
C GLN A 90 0.20 -18.08 7.61
N LEU A 91 -0.42 -19.03 8.30
CA LEU A 91 0.13 -20.36 8.54
C LEU A 91 0.43 -21.08 7.23
N SER A 92 -0.46 -21.00 6.24
CA SER A 92 -0.21 -21.61 4.93
C SER A 92 1.01 -21.03 4.21
N VAL A 93 1.28 -19.73 4.35
CA VAL A 93 2.47 -19.09 3.78
C VAL A 93 3.73 -19.57 4.50
N VAL A 94 3.70 -19.60 5.84
CA VAL A 94 4.84 -20.06 6.67
C VAL A 94 5.14 -21.55 6.45
N MET A 95 4.12 -22.40 6.45
CA MET A 95 4.25 -23.86 6.32
C MET A 95 4.65 -24.33 4.92
N SER A 96 4.70 -23.42 3.95
CA SER A 96 5.07 -23.76 2.59
C SER A 96 6.52 -24.19 2.42
N ASN A 97 7.36 -23.89 3.41
CA ASN A 97 8.79 -24.20 3.43
C ASN A 97 9.52 -23.68 2.17
N ILE A 98 9.06 -22.54 1.64
CA ILE A 98 9.63 -21.85 0.49
C ILE A 98 10.13 -20.49 0.97
N GLU A 99 11.36 -20.14 0.59
CA GLU A 99 11.86 -18.78 0.76
C GLU A 99 11.29 -17.89 -0.35
N PHE A 100 10.57 -16.84 0.03
CA PHE A 100 10.01 -15.88 -0.92
C PHE A 100 10.99 -14.75 -1.19
N THR A 101 11.40 -14.61 -2.46
CA THR A 101 12.23 -13.49 -2.93
C THR A 101 11.41 -12.33 -3.51
N SER A 102 10.09 -12.51 -3.66
CA SER A 102 9.19 -11.48 -4.18
C SER A 102 7.79 -11.55 -3.59
N LEU A 103 7.16 -10.38 -3.44
CA LEU A 103 5.76 -10.27 -3.00
C LEU A 103 4.82 -11.09 -3.89
N ARG A 104 5.06 -11.09 -5.19
CA ARG A 104 4.25 -11.83 -6.17
C ARG A 104 4.19 -13.32 -5.88
N ASN A 105 5.32 -13.94 -5.53
CA ASN A 105 5.37 -15.38 -5.25
C ASN A 105 4.63 -15.72 -3.95
N MET A 106 4.77 -14.86 -2.93
CA MET A 106 4.03 -15.00 -1.67
C MET A 106 2.52 -14.86 -1.88
N GLN A 107 2.09 -13.86 -2.65
CA GLN A 107 0.68 -13.64 -3.02
C GLN A 107 0.09 -14.83 -3.79
N ALA A 108 0.82 -15.36 -4.77
CA ALA A 108 0.37 -16.53 -5.54
C ALA A 108 0.09 -17.74 -4.64
N MET A 109 0.92 -17.92 -3.61
CA MET A 109 0.69 -18.99 -2.65
C MET A 109 -0.50 -18.72 -1.74
N ALA A 110 -0.62 -17.51 -1.20
CA ALA A 110 -1.77 -17.12 -0.39
C ALA A 110 -3.08 -17.32 -1.17
N LEU A 111 -3.11 -16.96 -2.46
CA LEU A 111 -4.25 -17.18 -3.35
C LEU A 111 -4.56 -18.66 -3.55
N LYS A 112 -3.53 -19.51 -3.76
CA LYS A 112 -3.69 -20.96 -3.87
C LYS A 112 -4.29 -21.56 -2.59
N ALA A 113 -3.85 -21.08 -1.42
CA ALA A 113 -4.41 -21.48 -0.14
C ALA A 113 -5.86 -21.01 0.02
N GLY A 114 -6.14 -19.74 -0.34
CA GLY A 114 -7.48 -19.15 -0.41
C GLY A 114 -8.46 -20.00 -1.18
N GLN A 115 -8.14 -20.30 -2.44
CA GLN A 115 -8.97 -21.10 -3.34
C GLN A 115 -9.24 -22.50 -2.79
N LYS A 116 -8.24 -23.15 -2.18
CA LYS A 116 -8.39 -24.49 -1.60
C LYS A 116 -9.34 -24.47 -0.40
N ILE A 117 -9.19 -23.50 0.50
CA ILE A 117 -9.98 -23.43 1.73
C ILE A 117 -11.42 -23.00 1.44
N GLU A 118 -11.62 -21.97 0.62
CA GLU A 118 -12.94 -21.50 0.19
C GLU A 118 -13.67 -22.59 -0.63
N GLY A 119 -12.94 -23.31 -1.50
CA GLY A 119 -13.49 -24.44 -2.25
C GLY A 119 -14.03 -25.56 -1.35
N ILE A 120 -13.27 -25.95 -0.30
CA ILE A 120 -13.71 -26.96 0.67
C ILE A 120 -14.98 -26.51 1.43
N GLN A 121 -15.06 -25.24 1.81
CA GLN A 121 -16.24 -24.70 2.49
C GLN A 121 -17.48 -24.76 1.59
N ASN A 122 -17.34 -24.39 0.32
CA ASN A 122 -18.45 -24.43 -0.63
C ASN A 122 -18.93 -25.86 -0.93
N SER A 123 -18.02 -26.84 -1.00
CA SER A 123 -18.42 -28.25 -1.18
C SER A 123 -19.22 -28.78 0.02
N ARG A 124 -18.86 -28.41 1.25
CA ARG A 124 -19.58 -28.85 2.47
C ARG A 124 -20.97 -28.25 2.65
N ILE A 125 -21.32 -27.19 1.91
CA ILE A 125 -22.64 -26.56 1.97
C ILE A 125 -23.63 -27.26 1.02
N LEU A 126 -23.12 -28.04 0.06
CA LEU A 126 -23.91 -28.69 -0.98
C LEU A 126 -24.19 -30.19 -0.72
N ASP A 127 -23.62 -30.75 0.35
CA ASP A 127 -23.87 -32.13 0.85
C ASP A 127 -24.88 -32.10 2.01
#